data_AF-A0A8J2RAN9-F1
#
_entry.id   AF-A0A8J2RAN9-F1
#
_cell.length_a   1.000
_cell.length_b   1.000
_cell.length_c   1.000
_cell.angle_alpha   90.00
_cell.angle_beta   90.00
_cell.angle_gamma   90.00
#
_symmetry.space_group_name_H-M   'P 1'
#
loop_
_entity.id
_entity.type
_entity.pdbx_description
1 polymer ?
#
loop_
_entity_poly.entity_id
_entity_poly.type
_entity_poly.pdbx_seq_one_letter_code
_entity_poly.pdbx_strand_id
1 'polypeptide(L)'
;MEDMVIPMSLGNMEDIGQDSNILPEIYEREERIVVDYSNLPDKYKHLLVSDEIRREGDLLERRVNELSHTLQHIKAPNMRAVEKFDLAGEKLQGTNTEFEKARAKTKKAQQAFERVKKERFDLFMSCFEHFLNKIDGIYNSLARNNSAQAVLCPENPVESYLDGIDYNCVAPNKRFQPMSSLSGEKRPSRHWHCYSPFTV
;
A
#
# COMPACT_ATOMS: atom_id res chain seq x y z
N MET A 1 14.78 31.86 43.54
CA MET A 1 16.21 31.59 43.31
C MET A 1 16.38 30.19 43.85
N GLU A 2 16.47 29.19 42.97
CA GLU A 2 16.66 27.80 43.42
C GLU A 2 18.05 27.70 44.07
N ASP A 3 18.14 27.06 45.22
CA ASP A 3 19.40 26.89 45.96
C ASP A 3 20.35 26.02 45.11
N MET A 4 21.30 26.67 44.44
CA MET A 4 22.32 25.98 43.66
C MET A 4 23.33 25.33 44.62
N VAL A 5 23.29 24.01 44.73
CA VAL A 5 24.23 23.23 45.53
C VAL A 5 25.62 23.31 44.91
N ILE A 6 26.54 24.01 45.56
CA ILE A 6 27.94 24.10 45.13
C ILE A 6 28.65 22.81 45.58
N PRO A 7 29.30 22.06 44.66
CA PRO A 7 30.03 20.86 45.02
C PRO A 7 31.29 21.19 45.84
N MET A 8 31.37 20.62 47.04
CA MET A 8 32.48 20.81 47.98
C MET A 8 33.32 19.54 48.06
N SER A 9 34.64 19.68 48.06
CA SER A 9 35.57 18.57 48.30
C SER A 9 35.90 18.40 49.80
N LEU A 10 35.96 19.49 50.56
CA LEU A 10 36.11 19.52 52.02
C LEU A 10 35.35 20.73 52.60
N GLY A 11 34.85 20.59 53.84
CA GLY A 11 34.09 21.63 54.55
C GLY A 11 32.62 21.74 54.14
N ASN A 12 31.83 22.51 54.91
CA ASN A 12 30.43 22.80 54.60
C ASN A 12 30.21 24.32 54.45
N MET A 13 29.21 24.72 53.66
CA MET A 13 28.90 26.14 53.44
C MET A 13 28.40 26.85 54.71
N GLU A 14 27.93 26.09 55.70
CA GLU A 14 27.55 26.55 57.04
C GLU A 14 28.75 26.99 57.91
N ASP A 15 29.98 26.63 57.52
CA ASP A 15 31.21 27.05 58.21
C ASP A 15 31.55 28.53 57.94
N ILE A 16 30.89 29.17 56.96
CA ILE A 16 30.98 30.60 56.65
C ILE A 16 30.01 31.36 57.57
N GLY A 17 30.38 31.48 58.85
CA GLY A 17 29.54 32.12 59.87
C GLY A 17 29.52 33.65 59.81
N GLN A 18 28.33 34.26 59.85
CA GLN A 18 28.12 35.72 59.86
C GLN A 18 28.29 36.39 61.25
N ASP A 19 28.56 35.63 62.31
CA ASP A 19 28.41 36.12 63.70
C ASP A 19 29.67 36.08 64.58
N SER A 20 30.85 35.71 64.04
CA SER A 20 32.10 35.68 64.83
C SER A 20 32.97 36.92 64.59
N ASN A 21 33.01 37.85 65.55
CA ASN A 21 33.88 39.06 65.50
C ASN A 21 35.39 38.76 65.76
N ILE A 22 35.81 37.51 65.72
CA ILE A 22 37.19 37.07 66.00
C ILE A 22 37.83 36.60 64.68
N LEU A 23 38.60 37.51 64.03
CA LEU A 23 39.30 37.26 62.76
C LEU A 23 40.02 35.90 62.67
N PRO A 24 40.83 35.46 63.66
CA PRO A 24 41.59 34.22 63.55
C PRO A 24 40.72 32.95 63.42
N GLU A 25 39.59 32.90 64.12
CA GLU A 25 38.67 31.75 64.08
C GLU A 25 37.92 31.65 62.74
N ILE A 26 37.73 32.77 62.06
CA ILE A 26 37.12 32.81 60.73
C ILE A 26 38.09 32.22 59.70
N TYR A 27 39.35 32.65 59.72
CA TYR A 27 40.36 32.14 58.78
C TYR A 27 40.61 30.63 58.93
N GLU A 28 40.65 30.10 60.16
CA GLU A 28 40.82 28.65 60.39
C GLU A 28 39.61 27.81 59.90
N ARG A 29 38.41 28.40 59.86
CA ARG A 29 37.21 27.75 59.34
C ARG A 29 37.16 27.85 57.81
N GLU A 30 37.49 29.01 57.25
CA GLU A 30 37.54 29.22 55.79
C GLU A 30 38.63 28.38 55.11
N GLU A 31 39.78 28.15 55.76
CA GLU A 31 40.84 27.29 55.22
C GLU A 31 40.41 25.82 55.05
N ARG A 32 39.35 25.38 55.72
CA ARG A 32 38.82 24.01 55.60
C ARG A 32 37.85 23.86 54.42
N ILE A 33 37.44 24.97 53.82
CA ILE A 33 36.48 25.01 52.74
C ILE A 33 37.23 24.86 51.42
N VAL A 34 37.12 23.68 50.81
CA VAL A 34 37.74 23.40 49.50
C VAL A 34 36.65 23.04 48.51
N VAL A 35 36.43 23.90 47.52
CA VAL A 35 35.39 23.70 46.48
C VAL A 35 35.89 22.70 45.42
N ASP A 36 35.01 21.79 44.99
CA ASP A 36 35.32 20.83 43.93
C ASP A 36 35.05 21.45 42.54
N TYR A 37 36.12 21.68 41.80
CA TYR A 37 36.07 22.22 40.43
C TYR A 37 36.18 21.14 39.34
N SER A 38 36.09 19.85 39.67
CA SER A 38 36.27 18.75 38.71
C SER A 38 35.28 18.82 37.54
N ASN A 39 34.04 19.26 37.81
CA ASN A 39 32.99 19.41 36.81
C ASN A 39 33.07 20.73 36.01
N LEU A 40 33.97 21.65 36.38
CA LEU A 40 34.16 22.90 35.66
C LEU A 40 35.16 22.69 34.51
N PRO A 41 34.81 23.01 33.25
CA PRO A 41 35.75 22.96 32.13
C PRO A 41 37.00 23.82 32.35
N ASP A 42 38.17 23.33 31.94
CA ASP A 42 39.46 23.98 32.22
C ASP A 42 39.57 25.42 31.69
N LYS A 43 38.89 25.72 30.57
CA LYS A 43 38.78 27.08 30.02
C LYS A 43 38.23 28.12 31.01
N TYR A 44 37.46 27.70 32.01
CA TYR A 44 36.91 28.57 33.05
C TYR A 44 37.75 28.62 34.31
N LYS A 45 38.63 27.62 34.54
CA LYS A 45 39.56 27.58 35.69
C LYS A 45 40.74 28.54 35.52
N HIS A 46 41.09 28.86 34.27
CA HIS A 46 42.24 29.70 33.94
C HIS A 46 41.91 31.19 33.77
N LEU A 47 40.65 31.60 34.02
CA LEU A 47 40.25 33.00 34.01
C LEU A 47 40.70 33.66 35.32
N LEU A 48 41.76 34.46 35.26
CA LEU A 48 42.34 35.13 36.44
C LEU A 48 41.99 36.61 36.53
N VAL A 49 41.48 37.20 35.44
CA VAL A 49 41.14 38.63 35.37
C VAL A 49 39.65 38.80 35.63
N SER A 50 39.30 39.64 36.61
CA SER A 50 37.91 39.91 37.02
C SER A 50 36.99 40.32 35.86
N ASP A 51 37.49 41.13 34.92
CA ASP A 51 36.71 41.52 33.74
C ASP A 51 36.47 40.38 32.75
N GLU A 52 37.38 39.40 32.64
CA GLU A 52 37.19 38.24 31.77
C GLU A 52 36.19 37.25 32.38
N ILE A 53 36.27 37.04 33.70
CA ILE A 53 35.30 36.24 34.46
C ILE A 53 33.89 36.80 34.29
N ARG A 54 33.73 38.13 34.41
CA ARG A 54 32.44 38.79 34.25
C ARG A 54 31.89 38.65 32.83
N ARG A 55 32.72 38.88 31.80
CA ARG A 55 32.29 38.73 30.39
C ARG A 55 31.81 37.31 30.07
N GLU A 56 32.54 36.31 30.55
CA GLU A 56 32.19 34.92 30.30
C GLU A 56 30.95 34.51 31.11
N GLY A 57 30.81 35.01 32.35
CA GLY A 57 29.59 34.87 33.15
C GLY A 57 28.36 35.42 32.43
N ASP A 58 28.44 36.64 31.90
CA ASP A 58 27.37 37.27 31.12
C ASP A 58 27.03 36.47 29.83
N LEU A 59 27.99 35.76 29.26
CA LEU A 59 27.79 34.92 28.07
C LEU A 59 27.07 33.62 28.44
N LEU A 60 27.47 32.97 29.54
CA LEU A 60 26.80 31.77 30.04
C LEU A 60 25.36 32.09 30.44
N GLU A 61 25.13 33.20 31.14
CA GLU A 61 23.79 33.63 31.53
C GLU A 61 22.91 33.90 30.30
N ARG A 62 23.44 34.59 29.28
CA ARG A 62 22.75 34.76 28.01
C ARG A 62 22.39 33.43 27.37
N ARG A 63 23.32 32.47 27.34
CA ARG A 63 23.10 31.14 26.75
C ARG A 63 22.07 30.33 27.54
N VAL A 64 22.07 30.41 28.86
CA VAL A 64 21.06 29.79 29.72
C VAL A 64 19.68 30.39 29.44
N ASN A 65 19.60 31.72 29.33
CA ASN A 65 18.36 32.42 28.99
C ASN A 65 17.85 32.05 27.58
N GLU A 66 18.74 31.93 26.60
CA GLU A 66 18.40 31.47 25.24
C GLU A 66 17.87 30.04 25.24
N LEU A 67 18.53 29.11 25.96
CA LEU A 67 18.07 27.72 26.07
C LEU A 67 16.74 27.63 26.82
N SER A 68 16.56 28.40 27.90
CA SER A 68 15.31 28.48 28.65
C SER A 68 14.17 29.01 27.79
N HIS A 69 14.42 30.08 27.02
CA HIS A 69 13.45 30.62 26.07
C HIS A 69 13.12 29.61 24.96
N THR A 70 14.12 28.87 24.47
CA THR A 70 13.93 27.80 23.48
C THR A 70 13.06 26.68 24.05
N LEU A 71 13.31 26.24 25.29
CA LEU A 71 12.50 25.23 25.97
C LEU A 71 11.07 25.70 26.22
N GLN A 72 10.87 26.98 26.57
CA GLN A 72 9.53 27.57 26.70
C GLN A 72 8.78 27.64 25.35
N HIS A 73 9.50 27.82 24.24
CA HIS A 73 8.94 27.83 22.90
C HIS A 73 8.63 26.45 22.34
N ILE A 74 9.36 25.41 22.78
CA ILE A 74 9.04 24.03 22.47
C ILE A 74 7.76 23.68 23.23
N LYS A 75 6.62 23.67 22.52
CA LYS A 75 5.36 23.15 23.07
C LYS A 75 5.59 21.76 23.64
N ALA A 76 5.00 21.49 24.80
CA ALA A 76 5.07 20.20 25.49
C ALA A 76 4.94 19.03 24.49
N PRO A 77 5.78 17.98 24.60
CA PRO A 77 5.81 16.87 23.66
C PRO A 77 4.40 16.35 23.40
N ASN A 78 3.98 16.32 22.12
CA ASN A 78 2.67 15.82 21.74
C ASN A 78 2.67 14.28 21.81
N MET A 79 2.63 13.74 23.03
CA MET A 79 2.61 12.29 23.33
C MET A 79 1.47 11.57 22.57
N ARG A 80 0.36 12.28 22.31
CA ARG A 80 -0.77 11.78 21.52
C ARG A 80 -0.47 11.61 20.02
N ALA A 81 0.59 12.23 19.51
CA ALA A 81 1.01 12.04 18.12
C ALA A 81 1.58 10.64 17.88
N VAL A 82 2.28 10.09 18.87
CA VAL A 82 2.85 8.73 18.80
C VAL A 82 1.73 7.70 18.77
N GLU A 83 0.79 7.77 19.72
CA GLU A 83 -0.37 6.87 19.75
C GLU A 83 -1.21 6.94 18.46
N LYS A 84 -1.40 8.15 17.91
CA LYS A 84 -2.14 8.33 16.64
C LYS A 84 -1.37 7.77 15.45
N PHE A 85 -0.04 7.83 15.46
CA PHE A 85 0.79 7.25 14.42
C PHE A 85 0.70 5.73 14.42
N ASP A 86 0.79 5.11 15.60
CA ASP A 86 0.70 3.66 15.75
C ASP A 86 -0.68 3.13 15.32
N LEU A 87 -1.76 3.78 15.77
CA LEU A 87 -3.13 3.44 15.36
C LEU A 87 -3.34 3.60 13.84
N ALA A 88 -2.75 4.65 13.23
CA ALA A 88 -2.81 4.83 11.79
C ALA A 88 -2.02 3.74 11.04
N GLY A 89 -0.87 3.34 11.58
CA GLY A 89 -0.04 2.26 11.07
C GLY A 89 -0.76 0.91 11.09
N GLU A 90 -1.36 0.54 12.23
CA GLU A 90 -2.13 -0.70 12.37
C GLU A 90 -3.33 -0.72 11.44
N LYS A 91 -4.07 0.40 11.34
CA LYS A 91 -5.22 0.49 10.44
C LYS A 91 -4.78 0.35 8.97
N LEU A 92 -3.67 0.97 8.59
CA LEU A 92 -3.11 0.87 7.25
C LEU A 92 -2.66 -0.56 6.92
N GLN A 93 -2.00 -1.24 7.87
CA GLN A 93 -1.60 -2.62 7.70
C GLN A 93 -2.82 -3.54 7.58
N GLY A 94 -3.83 -3.35 8.43
CA GLY A 94 -5.10 -4.08 8.38
C GLY A 94 -5.76 -3.95 7.01
N THR A 95 -5.97 -2.73 6.53
CA THR A 95 -6.60 -2.49 5.21
C THR A 95 -5.76 -3.03 4.07
N ASN A 96 -4.42 -2.93 4.13
CA ASN A 96 -3.56 -3.50 3.09
C ASN A 96 -3.69 -5.03 3.03
N THR A 97 -3.70 -5.71 4.17
CA THR A 97 -3.86 -7.18 4.19
C THR A 97 -5.23 -7.63 3.67
N GLU A 98 -6.30 -6.89 3.97
CA GLU A 98 -7.63 -7.17 3.44
C GLU A 98 -7.69 -6.95 1.93
N PHE A 99 -7.07 -5.87 1.43
CA PHE A 99 -6.97 -5.58 0.01
C PHE A 99 -6.20 -6.68 -0.74
N GLU A 100 -5.06 -7.13 -0.20
CA GLU A 100 -4.29 -8.22 -0.78
C GLU A 100 -5.09 -9.54 -0.81
N LYS A 101 -5.81 -9.87 0.27
CA LYS A 101 -6.70 -11.03 0.32
C LYS A 101 -7.81 -10.94 -0.73
N ALA A 102 -8.45 -9.77 -0.88
CA ALA A 102 -9.48 -9.54 -1.89
C ALA A 102 -8.91 -9.71 -3.31
N ARG A 103 -7.75 -9.11 -3.58
CA ARG A 103 -7.06 -9.23 -4.87
C ARG A 103 -6.70 -10.68 -5.19
N ALA A 104 -6.22 -11.43 -4.21
CA ALA A 104 -5.92 -12.86 -4.37
C ALA A 104 -7.17 -13.68 -4.68
N LYS A 105 -8.30 -13.41 -4.01
CA LYS A 105 -9.59 -14.06 -4.29
C LYS A 105 -10.07 -13.74 -5.72
N THR A 106 -10.04 -12.47 -6.13
CA THR A 106 -10.43 -12.07 -7.49
C THR A 106 -9.56 -12.74 -8.54
N LYS A 107 -8.24 -12.79 -8.34
CA LYS A 107 -7.32 -13.48 -9.26
C LYS A 107 -7.65 -14.97 -9.39
N LYS A 108 -7.91 -15.65 -8.27
CA LYS A 108 -8.30 -17.08 -8.29
C LYS A 108 -9.63 -17.30 -9.01
N ALA A 109 -10.63 -16.45 -8.75
CA ALA A 109 -11.93 -16.53 -9.41
C ALA A 109 -11.80 -16.30 -10.93
N GLN A 110 -11.01 -15.31 -11.34
CA GLN A 110 -10.75 -15.03 -12.75
C GLN A 110 -10.04 -16.19 -13.45
N GLN A 111 -9.03 -16.79 -12.81
CA GLN A 111 -8.36 -17.99 -13.34
C GLN A 111 -9.31 -19.19 -13.47
N ALA A 112 -10.18 -19.40 -12.48
CA ALA A 112 -11.17 -20.46 -12.53
C ALA A 112 -12.19 -20.24 -13.65
N PHE A 113 -12.66 -19.00 -13.83
CA PHE A 113 -13.58 -18.61 -14.89
C PHE A 113 -12.95 -18.83 -16.28
N GLU A 114 -11.74 -18.32 -16.52
CA GLU A 114 -11.06 -18.50 -17.80
C GLU A 114 -10.81 -19.96 -18.14
N ARG A 115 -10.52 -20.80 -17.13
CA ARG A 115 -10.39 -22.24 -17.33
C ARG A 115 -11.69 -22.88 -17.81
N VAL A 116 -12.80 -22.60 -17.14
CA VAL A 116 -14.13 -23.14 -17.52
C VAL A 116 -14.57 -22.59 -18.88
N LYS A 117 -14.32 -21.30 -19.13
CA LYS A 117 -14.59 -20.64 -20.40
C LYS A 117 -13.87 -21.34 -21.55
N LYS A 118 -12.58 -21.63 -21.38
CA LYS A 118 -11.78 -22.36 -22.37
C LYS A 118 -12.30 -23.79 -22.57
N GLU A 119 -12.56 -24.52 -21.49
CA GLU A 119 -13.08 -25.89 -21.59
C GLU A 119 -14.42 -25.95 -22.34
N ARG A 120 -15.33 -25.00 -22.05
CA ARG A 120 -16.60 -24.86 -22.77
C ARG A 120 -16.37 -24.56 -24.26
N PHE A 121 -15.44 -23.67 -24.58
CA PHE A 121 -15.08 -23.36 -25.97
C PHE A 121 -14.54 -24.59 -26.69
N ASP A 122 -13.57 -25.28 -26.10
CA ASP A 122 -12.89 -26.44 -26.71
C ASP A 122 -13.89 -27.58 -26.99
N LEU A 123 -14.78 -27.87 -26.03
CA LEU A 123 -15.84 -28.89 -26.21
C LEU A 123 -16.84 -28.50 -27.30
N PHE A 124 -17.28 -27.24 -27.31
CA PHE A 124 -18.21 -26.74 -28.33
C PHE A 124 -17.58 -26.82 -29.71
N MET A 125 -16.34 -26.32 -29.86
CA MET A 125 -15.62 -26.33 -31.12
C MET A 125 -15.35 -27.74 -31.63
N SER A 126 -14.99 -28.69 -30.75
CA SER A 126 -14.81 -30.08 -31.14
C SER A 126 -16.09 -30.68 -31.75
N CYS A 127 -17.25 -30.41 -31.14
CA CYS A 127 -18.54 -30.85 -31.68
C CYS A 127 -18.89 -30.11 -32.98
N PHE A 128 -18.69 -28.80 -33.02
CA PHE A 128 -19.01 -27.95 -34.17
C PHE A 128 -18.20 -28.34 -35.40
N GLU A 129 -16.89 -28.59 -35.25
CA GLU A 129 -16.02 -29.10 -36.32
C GLU A 129 -16.47 -30.46 -36.84
N HIS A 130 -16.98 -31.34 -35.97
CA HIS A 130 -17.56 -32.60 -36.40
C HIS A 130 -18.78 -32.38 -37.30
N PHE A 131 -19.68 -31.46 -36.93
CA PHE A 131 -20.84 -31.11 -37.74
C PHE A 131 -20.46 -30.45 -39.07
N LEU A 132 -19.50 -29.51 -39.05
CA LEU A 132 -18.96 -28.85 -40.24
C LEU A 132 -18.47 -29.86 -41.28
N ASN A 133 -17.75 -30.89 -40.84
CA ASN A 133 -17.20 -31.91 -41.74
C ASN A 133 -18.27 -32.85 -42.33
N LYS A 134 -19.45 -32.95 -41.70
CA LYS A 134 -20.52 -33.87 -42.14
C LYS A 134 -21.62 -33.19 -42.93
N ILE A 135 -21.92 -31.93 -42.64
CA ILE A 135 -23.09 -31.24 -43.20
C ILE A 135 -23.03 -31.11 -44.73
N ASP A 136 -21.84 -30.85 -45.29
CA ASP A 136 -21.66 -30.71 -46.73
C ASP A 136 -21.93 -32.04 -47.46
N GLY A 137 -21.38 -33.14 -46.95
CA GLY A 137 -21.61 -34.47 -47.52
C GLY A 137 -23.08 -34.90 -47.49
N ILE A 138 -23.80 -34.59 -46.40
CA ILE A 138 -25.24 -34.87 -46.28
C ILE A 138 -26.03 -34.01 -47.27
N TYR A 139 -25.71 -32.72 -47.38
CA TYR A 139 -26.39 -31.81 -48.30
C TYR A 139 -26.18 -32.22 -49.77
N ASN A 140 -24.97 -32.62 -50.15
CA ASN A 140 -24.65 -33.11 -51.49
C ASN A 140 -25.43 -34.38 -51.84
N SER A 141 -25.55 -35.31 -50.89
CA SER A 141 -26.35 -36.53 -51.06
C SER A 141 -27.84 -36.22 -51.21
N LEU A 142 -28.39 -35.27 -50.45
CA LEU A 142 -29.79 -34.87 -50.55
C LEU A 142 -30.09 -34.12 -51.85
N ALA A 143 -29.18 -33.23 -52.27
CA ALA A 143 -29.31 -32.45 -53.49
C ALA A 143 -29.05 -33.27 -54.77
N ARG A 144 -28.52 -34.49 -54.64
CA ARG A 144 -28.08 -35.37 -55.75
C ARG A 144 -27.18 -34.65 -56.76
N ASN A 145 -26.36 -33.73 -56.26
CA ASN A 145 -25.51 -32.89 -57.08
C ASN A 145 -24.27 -32.48 -56.29
N ASN A 146 -23.08 -32.78 -56.84
CA ASN A 146 -21.80 -32.49 -56.20
C ASN A 146 -21.41 -31.00 -56.21
N SER A 147 -22.16 -30.16 -56.94
CA SER A 147 -21.97 -28.70 -56.95
C SER A 147 -22.85 -27.97 -55.93
N ALA A 148 -23.61 -28.71 -55.12
CA ALA A 148 -24.26 -28.16 -53.95
C ALA A 148 -23.21 -27.93 -52.85
N GLN A 149 -23.43 -26.95 -51.97
CA GLN A 149 -22.53 -26.73 -50.83
C GLN A 149 -23.32 -26.28 -49.60
N ALA A 150 -22.96 -26.77 -48.44
CA ALA A 150 -23.52 -26.32 -47.16
C ALA A 150 -22.40 -25.84 -46.23
N VAL A 151 -22.57 -24.66 -45.65
CA VAL A 151 -21.59 -24.01 -44.78
C VAL A 151 -22.25 -23.58 -43.48
N LEU A 152 -21.63 -23.91 -42.36
CA LEU A 152 -21.98 -23.38 -41.04
C LEU A 152 -20.92 -22.36 -40.63
N CYS A 153 -21.34 -21.20 -40.13
CA CYS A 153 -20.45 -20.17 -39.62
C CYS A 153 -20.91 -19.77 -38.21
N PRO A 154 -20.04 -19.79 -37.18
CA PRO A 154 -20.38 -19.19 -35.90
C PRO A 154 -20.48 -17.67 -36.07
N GLU A 155 -21.52 -17.04 -35.52
CA GLU A 155 -21.68 -15.57 -35.57
C GLU A 155 -20.55 -14.86 -34.83
N ASN A 156 -20.03 -15.49 -33.76
CA ASN A 156 -18.93 -15.00 -32.97
C ASN A 156 -17.80 -16.05 -32.91
N PRO A 157 -16.62 -15.79 -33.50
CA PRO A 157 -15.51 -16.74 -33.50
C PRO A 157 -14.76 -16.81 -32.16
N VAL A 158 -15.00 -15.86 -31.24
CA VAL A 158 -14.30 -15.79 -29.94
C VAL A 158 -15.11 -16.51 -28.85
N GLU A 159 -16.44 -16.39 -28.87
CA GLU A 159 -17.35 -17.04 -27.91
C GLU A 159 -18.53 -17.71 -28.63
N SER A 160 -18.22 -18.67 -29.50
CA SER A 160 -19.21 -19.32 -30.39
C SER A 160 -20.33 -20.06 -29.66
N TYR A 161 -20.20 -20.28 -28.35
CA TYR A 161 -21.21 -20.90 -27.49
C TYR A 161 -22.22 -19.92 -26.87
N LEU A 162 -22.07 -18.61 -27.10
CA LEU A 162 -23.00 -17.57 -26.61
C LEU A 162 -23.99 -17.12 -27.69
N ASP A 163 -23.53 -17.06 -28.94
CA ASP A 163 -24.29 -16.55 -30.07
C ASP A 163 -24.80 -17.68 -30.99
N GLY A 164 -25.50 -17.29 -32.05
CA GLY A 164 -26.04 -18.23 -33.03
C GLY A 164 -24.97 -18.85 -33.93
N ILE A 165 -25.40 -19.91 -34.62
CA ILE A 165 -24.68 -20.46 -35.77
C ILE A 165 -25.50 -20.13 -37.02
N ASP A 166 -24.87 -19.44 -37.96
CA ASP A 166 -25.41 -19.20 -39.28
C ASP A 166 -25.26 -20.45 -40.16
N TYR A 167 -26.38 -20.92 -40.69
CA TYR A 167 -26.40 -22.01 -41.65
C TYR A 167 -26.75 -21.48 -43.04
N ASN A 168 -25.85 -21.65 -44.01
CA ASN A 168 -26.00 -21.18 -45.38
C ASN A 168 -25.82 -22.35 -46.36
N CYS A 169 -26.66 -22.38 -47.40
CA CYS A 169 -26.58 -23.40 -48.44
C CYS A 169 -26.54 -22.77 -49.83
N VAL A 170 -25.67 -23.28 -50.69
CA VAL A 170 -25.55 -22.90 -52.09
C VAL A 170 -26.08 -24.05 -52.94
N ALA A 171 -27.15 -23.78 -53.69
CA ALA A 171 -27.69 -24.75 -54.63
C ALA A 171 -26.88 -24.75 -55.94
N PRO A 172 -26.84 -25.87 -56.68
CA PRO A 172 -26.15 -25.95 -57.97
C PRO A 172 -26.65 -24.86 -58.92
N ASN A 173 -25.72 -24.09 -59.50
CA ASN A 173 -25.99 -22.99 -60.44
C ASN A 173 -26.68 -21.74 -59.86
N LYS A 174 -26.83 -21.61 -58.53
CA LYS A 174 -27.33 -20.38 -57.88
C LYS A 174 -26.22 -19.64 -57.15
N ARG A 175 -26.30 -18.30 -57.17
CA ARG A 175 -25.45 -17.42 -56.35
C ARG A 175 -25.77 -17.61 -54.87
N PHE A 176 -24.78 -17.39 -54.02
CA PHE A 176 -24.90 -17.39 -52.56
C PHE A 176 -26.12 -16.58 -52.10
N GLN A 177 -26.98 -17.19 -51.30
CA GLN A 177 -28.19 -16.59 -50.75
C GLN A 177 -28.25 -16.93 -49.26
N PRO A 178 -28.32 -15.94 -48.37
CA PRO A 178 -28.50 -16.22 -46.95
C PRO A 178 -29.84 -16.91 -46.71
N MET A 179 -29.92 -17.80 -45.72
CA MET A 179 -31.12 -18.62 -45.47
C MET A 179 -32.39 -17.80 -45.18
N SER A 180 -32.24 -16.51 -44.83
CA SER A 180 -33.35 -15.56 -44.68
C SER A 180 -34.06 -15.17 -45.99
N SER A 181 -33.41 -15.33 -47.15
CA SER A 181 -33.93 -14.97 -48.47
C SER A 181 -34.46 -16.16 -49.28
N LEU A 182 -34.47 -17.37 -48.71
CA LEU A 182 -35.03 -18.57 -49.34
C LEU A 182 -36.55 -18.63 -49.18
N SER A 183 -37.28 -18.98 -50.25
CA SER A 183 -38.75 -19.09 -50.26
C SER A 183 -39.24 -20.16 -49.28
N GLY A 184 -40.45 -19.99 -48.74
CA GLY A 184 -40.99 -20.73 -47.58
C GLY A 184 -40.96 -22.26 -47.64
N GLU A 185 -40.92 -22.87 -48.83
CA GLU A 185 -40.82 -24.34 -49.00
C GLU A 185 -39.40 -24.90 -48.84
N LYS A 186 -38.35 -24.07 -48.88
CA LYS A 186 -36.94 -24.47 -48.79
C LYS A 186 -36.26 -24.06 -47.48
N ARG A 187 -37.03 -23.60 -46.50
CA ARG A 187 -36.52 -23.11 -45.22
C ARG A 187 -36.55 -24.26 -44.20
N PRO A 188 -35.42 -24.85 -43.79
CA PRO A 188 -35.43 -25.70 -42.61
C PRO A 188 -35.85 -24.86 -41.40
N SER A 189 -36.70 -25.43 -40.55
CA SER A 189 -37.28 -24.76 -39.40
C SER A 189 -36.22 -24.04 -38.56
N ARG A 190 -36.53 -22.79 -38.24
CA ARG A 190 -35.69 -21.80 -37.58
C ARG A 190 -35.05 -22.30 -36.27
N HIS A 191 -33.76 -21.96 -36.11
CA HIS A 191 -32.96 -21.83 -34.89
C HIS A 191 -32.64 -23.09 -34.08
N TRP A 192 -31.43 -23.62 -34.30
CA TRP A 192 -30.72 -24.41 -33.30
C TRP A 192 -30.07 -23.47 -32.29
N HIS A 193 -30.84 -22.92 -31.35
CA HIS A 193 -30.22 -22.26 -30.19
C HIS A 193 -29.62 -23.35 -29.30
N CYS A 194 -28.30 -23.48 -29.32
CA CYS A 194 -27.59 -24.28 -28.32
C CYS A 194 -27.55 -23.49 -27.00
N TYR A 195 -28.70 -23.38 -26.32
CA TYR A 195 -28.72 -22.91 -24.93
C TYR A 195 -28.11 -24.00 -24.05
N SER A 196 -26.82 -23.84 -23.72
CA SER A 196 -26.23 -24.58 -22.59
C SER A 196 -26.88 -24.07 -21.30
N PRO A 197 -27.53 -24.92 -20.48
CA PRO A 197 -28.25 -24.50 -19.28
C PRO A 197 -27.35 -24.20 -18.07
N PHE A 198 -26.02 -24.13 -18.23
CA PHE A 198 -25.11 -23.81 -17.14
C PHE A 198 -24.67 -22.34 -17.20
N THR A 199 -25.56 -21.48 -16.70
CA THR A 199 -25.22 -20.14 -16.23
C THR A 199 -24.82 -20.27 -14.77
N VAL A 200 -23.55 -19.95 -14.46
CA VAL A 200 -23.07 -19.69 -13.09
C VAL A 200 -23.01 -18.18 -12.91
#